data_AF-A0A941VZD4-F1
#
_entry.id   AF-A0A941VZD4-F1
#
_cell.length_a   1.000
_cell.length_b   1.000
_cell.length_c   1.000
_cell.angle_alpha   90.00
_cell.angle_beta   90.00
_cell.angle_gamma   90.00
#
_symmetry.space_group_name_H-M   'P 1'
#
loop_
_entity.id
_entity.type
_entity.pdbx_description
1 polymer ?
#
loop_
_entity_poly.entity_id
_entity_poly.type
_entity_poly.pdbx_seq_one_letter_code
_entity_poly.pdbx_strand_id
1 'polypeptide(L)'
;ANLLDTRFCGVCGPASTSGNDTEATRRAEVIRRMDDLVDNWKANFIRLDLETLSAASGSGTPASDGVVNSPIYLQNLKAIVDHAATKPQLLLMLAIWDSSSLDANGWPTAATNAELAVLATTFKDYPRVMFGVSNEPENNFNGTQDAQAWARMNSAVQAVRDAEVAAGAKVKHLVAVQGLGGWARQLGYYVTHPITAGGGANVVYEIHVYDPASAFAGMFETYSATLPIIIGEFGPAAGYMTTADCTALMSSAEAR
;
A
#
# COMPACT_ATOMS: atom_id res chain seq x y z
N ALA A 1 -8.37 -2.01 -6.36
CA ALA A 1 -9.10 -2.85 -5.39
C ALA A 1 -8.15 -3.29 -4.31
N ASN A 2 -8.60 -3.38 -3.05
CA ASN A 2 -7.79 -3.84 -1.93
C ASN A 2 -7.94 -5.35 -1.76
N LEU A 3 -6.81 -6.04 -1.63
CA LEU A 3 -6.70 -7.48 -1.50
C LEU A 3 -5.74 -7.78 -0.35
N LEU A 4 -6.25 -8.47 0.66
CA LEU A 4 -5.43 -8.94 1.77
C LEU A 4 -4.47 -10.04 1.31
N ASP A 5 -3.29 -10.08 1.92
CA ASP A 5 -2.27 -11.09 1.66
C ASP A 5 -2.53 -12.42 2.41
N THR A 6 -1.47 -13.23 2.58
CA THR A 6 -1.53 -14.53 3.26
C THR A 6 -1.62 -14.45 4.79
N ARG A 7 -1.55 -13.27 5.40
CA ARG A 7 -1.51 -13.07 6.85
C ARG A 7 -2.87 -12.68 7.42
N PHE A 8 -3.61 -11.78 6.75
CA PHE A 8 -4.96 -11.42 7.16
C PHE A 8 -6.05 -12.26 6.50
N CYS A 9 -5.93 -13.58 6.49
CA CYS A 9 -7.11 -14.41 6.20
C CYS A 9 -8.10 -14.48 7.38
N GLY A 10 -8.03 -13.56 8.36
CA GLY A 10 -8.94 -13.45 9.51
C GLY A 10 -10.40 -13.12 9.15
N VAL A 11 -10.65 -12.52 7.97
CA VAL A 11 -12.01 -12.36 7.39
C VAL A 11 -12.45 -13.62 6.63
N CYS A 12 -11.55 -14.59 6.41
CA CYS A 12 -11.91 -16.00 6.16
C CYS A 12 -12.24 -16.74 7.49
N GLY A 13 -12.33 -16.01 8.60
CA GLY A 13 -12.47 -16.51 9.97
C GLY A 13 -11.12 -16.49 10.71
N PRO A 14 -11.11 -16.43 12.06
CA PRO A 14 -9.90 -16.76 12.82
C PRO A 14 -9.41 -18.11 12.30
N ALA A 15 -8.09 -18.22 12.03
CA ALA A 15 -7.39 -19.44 11.61
C ALA A 15 -8.28 -20.65 11.85
N SER A 16 -8.94 -21.14 10.80
CA SER A 16 -10.03 -22.08 11.00
C SER A 16 -9.46 -23.18 11.88
N THR A 17 -10.13 -23.51 12.98
CA THR A 17 -9.72 -24.64 13.82
C THR A 17 -9.79 -25.96 13.06
N SER A 18 -10.17 -25.95 11.77
CA SER A 18 -9.93 -27.03 10.84
C SER A 18 -8.44 -27.09 10.52
N GLY A 19 -7.81 -28.25 10.78
CA GLY A 19 -6.39 -28.50 10.54
C GLY A 19 -5.92 -28.45 9.07
N ASN A 20 -6.61 -27.70 8.21
CA ASN A 20 -6.35 -27.51 6.79
C ASN A 20 -5.80 -26.12 6.45
N ASP A 21 -5.62 -25.23 7.42
CA ASP A 21 -5.02 -23.90 7.21
C ASP A 21 -3.48 -24.00 7.09
N THR A 22 -3.00 -23.98 5.85
CA THR A 22 -1.58 -24.04 5.50
C THR A 22 -1.17 -22.79 4.71
N GLU A 23 0.14 -22.51 4.65
CA GLU A 23 0.67 -21.44 3.78
C GLU A 23 0.24 -21.62 2.31
N ALA A 24 0.11 -22.86 1.85
CA ALA A 24 -0.35 -23.16 0.49
C ALA A 24 -1.82 -22.82 0.27
N THR A 25 -2.71 -23.13 1.23
CA THR A 25 -4.14 -22.82 1.13
C THR A 25 -4.41 -21.32 1.24
N ARG A 26 -3.68 -20.61 2.12
CA ARG A 26 -3.78 -19.14 2.23
C ARG A 26 -3.36 -18.46 0.93
N ARG A 27 -2.22 -18.86 0.36
CA ARG A 27 -1.76 -18.37 -0.94
C ARG A 27 -2.76 -18.64 -2.07
N ALA A 28 -3.33 -19.85 -2.10
CA ALA A 28 -4.32 -20.21 -3.11
C ALA A 28 -5.59 -19.34 -3.02
N GLU A 29 -6.03 -18.98 -1.81
CA GLU A 29 -7.18 -18.08 -1.62
C GLU A 29 -6.89 -16.66 -2.09
N VAL A 30 -5.69 -16.12 -1.83
CA VAL A 30 -5.27 -14.81 -2.37
C VAL A 30 -5.30 -14.83 -3.91
N ILE A 31 -4.75 -15.87 -4.53
CA ILE A 31 -4.75 -16.04 -5.99
C ILE A 31 -6.18 -16.13 -6.53
N ARG A 32 -7.06 -16.92 -5.90
CA ARG A 32 -8.46 -17.06 -6.31
C ARG A 32 -9.21 -15.73 -6.27
N ARG A 33 -8.98 -14.91 -5.23
CA ARG A 33 -9.58 -13.56 -5.12
C ARG A 33 -9.02 -12.59 -6.14
N MET A 34 -7.71 -12.65 -6.39
CA MET A 34 -7.08 -11.88 -7.46
C MET A 34 -7.71 -12.21 -8.82
N ASP A 35 -7.92 -13.50 -9.13
CA ASP A 35 -8.59 -13.91 -10.37
C ASP A 35 -10.03 -13.39 -10.44
N ASP A 36 -10.80 -13.44 -9.35
CA ASP A 36 -12.16 -12.87 -9.35
C ASP A 36 -12.15 -11.35 -9.60
N LEU A 37 -11.25 -10.62 -8.94
CA LEU A 37 -11.10 -9.17 -9.13
C LEU A 37 -10.70 -8.83 -10.58
N VAL A 38 -9.74 -9.55 -11.15
CA VAL A 38 -9.21 -9.25 -12.49
C VAL A 38 -10.13 -9.75 -13.59
N ASP A 39 -10.57 -11.00 -13.51
CA ASP A 39 -11.26 -11.68 -14.61
C ASP A 39 -12.76 -11.36 -14.61
N ASN A 40 -13.39 -11.23 -13.43
CA ASN A 40 -14.82 -10.96 -13.32
C ASN A 40 -15.10 -9.48 -13.11
N TRP A 41 -14.38 -8.83 -12.18
CA TRP A 41 -14.61 -7.42 -11.85
C TRP A 41 -13.80 -6.45 -12.71
N LYS A 42 -12.92 -6.98 -13.57
CA LYS A 42 -12.10 -6.22 -14.52
C LYS A 42 -11.14 -5.22 -13.87
N ALA A 43 -10.73 -5.48 -12.63
CA ALA A 43 -9.70 -4.69 -11.97
C ALA A 43 -8.38 -4.78 -12.75
N ASN A 44 -7.81 -3.63 -13.07
CA ASN A 44 -6.47 -3.47 -13.65
C ASN A 44 -5.46 -2.93 -12.63
N PHE A 45 -5.91 -2.62 -11.41
CA PHE A 45 -5.09 -2.20 -10.29
C PHE A 45 -5.54 -2.90 -9.01
N ILE A 46 -4.59 -3.61 -8.37
CA ILE A 46 -4.79 -4.24 -7.06
C ILE A 46 -3.74 -3.71 -6.10
N ARG A 47 -4.19 -3.31 -4.92
CA ARG A 47 -3.37 -3.08 -3.74
C ARG A 47 -3.39 -4.35 -2.90
N LEU A 48 -2.25 -5.01 -2.82
CA LEU A 48 -2.02 -6.18 -1.99
C LEU A 48 -1.52 -5.69 -0.63
N ASP A 49 -2.39 -5.79 0.36
CA ASP A 49 -2.20 -5.29 1.71
C ASP A 49 -1.30 -6.28 2.47
N LEU A 50 -0.03 -5.89 2.68
CA LEU A 50 0.97 -6.69 3.35
C LEU A 50 0.89 -6.48 4.85
N GLU A 51 0.68 -7.57 5.59
CA GLU A 51 0.58 -7.51 7.03
C GLU A 51 1.77 -8.23 7.69
N THR A 52 2.39 -7.54 8.64
CA THR A 52 3.39 -8.12 9.55
C THR A 52 2.88 -7.91 10.97
N LEU A 53 1.91 -8.76 11.35
CA LEU A 53 1.18 -8.69 12.62
C LEU A 53 2.12 -8.37 13.78
N SER A 54 1.90 -7.23 14.44
CA SER A 54 2.51 -6.99 15.74
C SER A 54 1.82 -7.87 16.80
N ALA A 55 2.54 -8.28 17.84
CA ALA A 55 1.92 -8.99 18.97
C ALA A 55 0.76 -8.19 19.64
N ALA A 56 0.60 -6.90 19.32
CA ALA A 56 -0.44 -6.02 19.81
C ALA A 56 -1.78 -6.13 19.05
N SER A 57 -1.83 -6.76 17.87
CA SER A 57 -3.09 -6.90 17.09
C SER A 57 -4.03 -7.99 17.63
N GLY A 58 -3.76 -8.56 18.81
CA GLY A 58 -4.61 -9.59 19.44
C GLY A 58 -4.68 -10.92 18.66
N SER A 59 -3.94 -11.02 17.55
CA SER A 59 -3.95 -12.14 16.60
C SER A 59 -3.15 -13.36 17.05
N GLY A 60 -2.42 -13.27 18.18
CA GLY A 60 -1.57 -14.35 18.69
C GLY A 60 -0.39 -14.72 17.79
N THR A 61 -0.16 -14.00 16.68
CA THR A 61 0.93 -14.27 15.73
C THR A 61 2.17 -13.44 16.12
N PRO A 62 3.37 -14.04 16.21
CA PRO A 62 4.57 -13.30 16.60
C PRO A 62 4.94 -12.23 15.58
N ALA A 63 5.46 -11.10 16.07
CA ALA A 63 5.99 -9.96 15.30
C ALA A 63 7.19 -10.29 14.36
N SER A 64 7.51 -11.56 14.17
CA SER A 64 8.66 -12.05 13.40
C SER A 64 8.31 -12.58 12.00
N ASP A 65 7.09 -12.34 11.50
CA ASP A 65 6.61 -12.97 10.25
C ASP A 65 6.69 -12.08 8.99
N GLY A 66 7.32 -10.90 9.10
CA GLY A 66 7.54 -10.00 7.95
C GLY A 66 8.58 -10.51 6.94
N VAL A 67 8.65 -9.87 5.78
CA VAL A 67 9.45 -10.32 4.62
C VAL A 67 10.96 -10.40 4.89
N VAL A 68 11.46 -9.65 5.87
CA VAL A 68 12.86 -9.69 6.30
C VAL A 68 13.17 -10.98 7.07
N ASN A 69 12.22 -11.48 7.86
CA ASN A 69 12.44 -12.54 8.84
C ASN A 69 11.79 -13.88 8.47
N SER A 70 10.88 -13.88 7.49
CA SER A 70 10.11 -15.05 7.07
C SER A 70 10.35 -15.38 5.59
N PRO A 71 11.32 -16.26 5.27
CA PRO A 71 11.57 -16.69 3.89
C PRO A 71 10.36 -17.36 3.24
N ILE A 72 9.52 -18.04 4.04
CA ILE A 72 8.29 -18.67 3.56
C ILE A 72 7.28 -17.59 3.13
N TYR A 73 7.14 -16.51 3.91
CA TYR A 73 6.28 -15.39 3.54
C TYR A 73 6.72 -14.76 2.21
N LEU A 74 8.03 -14.47 2.08
CA LEU A 74 8.57 -13.87 0.86
C LEU A 74 8.38 -14.79 -0.35
N GLN A 75 8.53 -16.11 -0.18
CA GLN A 75 8.24 -17.08 -1.24
C GLN A 75 6.75 -17.09 -1.63
N ASN A 76 5.84 -16.96 -0.66
CA ASN A 76 4.41 -16.85 -0.96
C ASN A 76 4.07 -15.58 -1.72
N LEU A 77 4.59 -14.43 -1.29
CA LEU A 77 4.46 -13.18 -2.02
C LEU A 77 5.01 -13.30 -3.43
N LYS A 78 6.18 -13.94 -3.60
CA LYS A 78 6.74 -14.18 -4.92
C LYS A 78 5.80 -14.99 -5.80
N ALA A 79 5.22 -16.07 -5.29
CA ALA A 79 4.28 -16.88 -6.05
C ALA A 79 2.98 -16.12 -6.39
N ILE A 80 2.51 -15.22 -5.53
CA ILE A 80 1.37 -14.32 -5.81
C ILE A 80 1.73 -13.34 -6.93
N VAL A 81 2.92 -12.72 -6.87
CA VAL A 81 3.41 -11.79 -7.90
C VAL A 81 3.67 -12.50 -9.23
N ASP A 82 4.18 -13.74 -9.20
CA ASP A 82 4.34 -14.59 -10.39
C ASP A 82 2.99 -14.84 -11.07
N HIS A 83 1.95 -15.13 -10.28
CA HIS A 83 0.58 -15.26 -10.80
C HIS A 83 0.07 -13.95 -11.38
N ALA A 84 0.22 -12.83 -10.67
CA ALA A 84 -0.17 -11.50 -11.13
C ALA A 84 0.51 -11.14 -12.46
N ALA A 85 1.77 -11.52 -12.67
CA ALA A 85 2.51 -11.29 -13.90
C ALA A 85 1.92 -12.02 -15.13
N THR A 86 1.09 -13.05 -14.92
CA THR A 86 0.33 -13.71 -16.01
C THR A 86 -0.86 -12.87 -16.49
N LYS A 87 -1.22 -11.80 -15.76
CA LYS A 87 -2.29 -10.85 -16.09
C LYS A 87 -1.67 -9.55 -16.62
N PRO A 88 -1.39 -9.43 -17.93
CA PRO A 88 -0.58 -8.33 -18.48
C PRO A 88 -1.21 -6.93 -18.32
N GLN A 89 -2.49 -6.83 -17.96
CA GLN A 89 -3.18 -5.58 -17.67
C GLN A 89 -3.04 -5.13 -16.22
N LEU A 90 -2.62 -6.02 -15.30
CA LEU A 90 -2.66 -5.76 -13.87
C LEU A 90 -1.42 -5.00 -13.42
N LEU A 91 -1.64 -3.88 -12.74
CA LEU A 91 -0.68 -3.20 -11.88
C LEU A 91 -0.92 -3.67 -10.43
N LEU A 92 0.12 -4.18 -9.76
CA LEU A 92 0.02 -4.72 -8.41
C LEU A 92 0.86 -3.87 -7.45
N MET A 93 0.22 -3.30 -6.43
CA MET A 93 0.92 -2.63 -5.33
C MET A 93 1.16 -3.60 -4.19
N LEU A 94 2.39 -3.65 -3.71
CA LEU A 94 2.75 -4.27 -2.44
C LEU A 94 2.74 -3.15 -1.39
N ALA A 95 1.66 -3.05 -0.62
CA ALA A 95 1.44 -1.96 0.34
C ALA A 95 1.77 -2.43 1.75
N ILE A 96 2.68 -1.73 2.45
CA ILE A 96 2.91 -1.95 3.88
C ILE A 96 1.62 -1.54 4.62
N TRP A 97 0.86 -2.52 5.11
CA TRP A 97 -0.50 -2.30 5.61
C TRP A 97 -0.56 -2.19 7.14
N ASP A 98 -0.78 -3.32 7.83
CA ASP A 98 -0.61 -3.45 9.29
C ASP A 98 0.75 -4.10 9.55
N SER A 99 1.76 -3.27 9.83
CA SER A 99 3.14 -3.75 9.96
C SER A 99 3.78 -3.25 11.25
N SER A 100 4.38 -4.17 11.99
CA SER A 100 5.26 -3.87 13.12
C SER A 100 6.50 -3.05 12.74
N SER A 101 6.78 -2.88 11.45
CA SER A 101 7.86 -2.04 10.95
C SER A 101 7.56 -0.54 11.03
N LEU A 102 6.29 -0.15 11.13
CA LEU A 102 5.83 1.25 11.24
C LEU A 102 5.94 1.73 12.70
N ASP A 103 6.04 3.05 12.89
CA ASP A 103 5.91 3.62 14.23
C ASP A 103 4.45 3.78 14.66
N ALA A 104 4.24 4.26 15.90
CA ALA A 104 2.90 4.45 16.47
C ALA A 104 2.04 5.50 15.74
N ASN A 105 2.60 6.28 14.81
CA ASN A 105 1.86 7.19 13.95
C ASN A 105 1.57 6.59 12.56
N GLY A 106 1.96 5.33 12.32
CA GLY A 106 1.92 4.71 11.00
C GLY A 106 3.02 5.23 10.08
N TRP A 107 4.10 5.82 10.59
CA TRP A 107 5.18 6.33 9.72
C TRP A 107 6.25 5.28 9.46
N PRO A 108 6.86 5.28 8.26
CA PRO A 108 7.99 4.42 7.96
C PRO A 108 9.16 4.62 8.93
N THR A 109 9.73 3.51 9.38
CA THR A 109 10.96 3.50 10.19
C THR A 109 12.11 2.86 9.42
N ALA A 110 13.29 2.75 10.05
CA ALA A 110 14.40 1.98 9.49
C ALA A 110 14.03 0.50 9.24
N ALA A 111 13.14 -0.09 10.06
CA ALA A 111 12.65 -1.44 9.82
C ALA A 111 11.78 -1.50 8.55
N THR A 112 10.92 -0.49 8.34
CA THR A 112 10.11 -0.39 7.11
C THR A 112 11.01 -0.27 5.88
N ASN A 113 12.06 0.55 5.96
CA ASN A 113 13.05 0.69 4.89
C ASN A 113 13.73 -0.64 4.54
N ALA A 114 14.02 -1.48 5.55
CA ALA A 114 14.59 -2.80 5.33
C ALA A 114 13.60 -3.76 4.62
N GLU A 115 12.32 -3.74 5.00
CA GLU A 115 11.27 -4.50 4.30
C GLU A 115 11.13 -4.06 2.84
N LEU A 116 11.04 -2.76 2.60
CA LEU A 116 10.97 -2.19 1.25
C LEU A 116 12.19 -2.55 0.40
N ALA A 117 13.39 -2.56 0.99
CA ALA A 117 14.60 -2.98 0.28
C ALA A 117 14.57 -4.47 -0.13
N VAL A 118 14.05 -5.34 0.74
CA VAL A 118 13.87 -6.78 0.41
C VAL A 118 12.86 -6.95 -0.72
N LEU A 119 11.73 -6.26 -0.65
CA LEU A 119 10.69 -6.28 -1.68
C LEU A 119 11.24 -5.79 -3.02
N ALA A 120 11.87 -4.61 -3.04
CA ALA A 120 12.45 -4.02 -4.25
C ALA A 120 13.53 -4.90 -4.88
N THR A 121 14.38 -5.53 -4.07
CA THR A 121 15.40 -6.47 -4.56
C THR A 121 14.77 -7.73 -5.16
N THR A 122 13.76 -8.28 -4.49
CA THR A 122 13.09 -9.53 -4.90
C THR A 122 12.28 -9.33 -6.18
N PHE A 123 11.62 -8.17 -6.31
CA PHE A 123 10.71 -7.87 -7.42
C PHE A 123 11.31 -6.97 -8.49
N LYS A 124 12.65 -6.82 -8.52
CA LYS A 124 13.38 -5.92 -9.43
C LYS A 124 13.09 -6.08 -10.93
N ASP A 125 12.66 -7.28 -11.32
CA ASP A 125 12.40 -7.66 -12.72
C ASP A 125 10.88 -7.68 -13.05
N TYR A 126 10.02 -7.20 -12.15
CA TYR A 126 8.56 -7.18 -12.32
C TYR A 126 8.06 -5.75 -12.56
N PRO A 127 8.01 -5.28 -13.83
CA PRO A 127 7.74 -3.88 -14.16
C PRO A 127 6.33 -3.37 -13.81
N ARG A 128 5.41 -4.28 -13.44
CA ARG A 128 4.04 -3.97 -13.02
C ARG A 128 3.84 -4.08 -11.51
N VAL A 129 4.94 -4.25 -10.75
CA VAL A 129 4.92 -4.10 -9.29
C VAL A 129 5.13 -2.63 -8.95
N MET A 130 4.41 -2.16 -7.94
CA MET A 130 4.66 -0.89 -7.26
C MET A 130 4.74 -1.12 -5.76
N PHE A 131 5.31 -0.17 -5.02
CA PHE A 131 5.49 -0.28 -3.57
C PHE A 131 4.73 0.84 -2.85
N GLY A 132 3.86 0.51 -1.90
CA GLY A 132 3.25 1.45 -0.97
C GLY A 132 4.00 1.46 0.36
N VAL A 133 4.49 2.62 0.78
CA VAL A 133 5.47 2.70 1.90
C VAL A 133 4.84 2.66 3.29
N SER A 134 3.55 2.98 3.42
CA SER A 134 2.74 2.91 4.63
C SER A 134 1.27 2.78 4.25
N ASN A 135 0.40 2.35 5.16
CA ASN A 135 -1.04 2.36 4.91
C ASN A 135 -1.63 3.75 5.12
N GLU A 136 -1.56 4.17 6.38
CA GLU A 136 -2.33 5.26 6.92
C GLU A 136 -1.49 5.92 8.00
N PRO A 137 -0.63 6.89 7.65
CA PRO A 137 -0.16 7.86 8.61
C PRO A 137 -1.38 8.45 9.33
N GLU A 138 -1.59 8.00 10.56
CA GLU A 138 -2.86 8.16 11.28
C GLU A 138 -2.93 9.55 11.90
N ASN A 139 -1.91 9.89 12.69
CA ASN A 139 -1.87 11.12 13.48
C ASN A 139 -1.53 12.35 12.61
N ASN A 140 -1.07 13.45 13.23
CA ASN A 140 -0.68 14.69 12.54
C ASN A 140 -1.85 15.44 11.84
N PHE A 141 -3.04 15.44 12.45
CA PHE A 141 -4.23 16.12 11.93
C PHE A 141 -4.10 17.61 11.62
N ASN A 142 -3.14 18.29 12.25
CA ASN A 142 -2.93 19.74 12.10
C ASN A 142 -1.69 20.10 11.27
N GLY A 143 -1.01 19.10 10.67
CA GLY A 143 0.20 19.30 9.87
C GLY A 143 1.44 19.75 10.63
N THR A 144 1.41 19.83 11.98
CA THR A 144 2.55 20.33 12.76
C THR A 144 3.79 19.45 12.66
N GLN A 145 3.64 18.20 12.23
CA GLN A 145 4.71 17.23 12.05
C GLN A 145 4.94 16.87 10.57
N ASP A 146 4.41 17.63 9.63
CA ASP A 146 4.53 17.32 8.19
C ASP A 146 5.98 17.17 7.74
N ALA A 147 6.88 18.05 8.19
CA ALA A 147 8.29 17.95 7.84
C ALA A 147 8.93 16.62 8.32
N GLN A 148 8.51 16.12 9.48
CA GLN A 148 9.01 14.88 10.05
C GLN A 148 8.43 13.67 9.31
N ALA A 149 7.10 13.66 9.10
CA ALA A 149 6.41 12.63 8.34
C ALA A 149 6.97 12.55 6.90
N TRP A 150 7.13 13.70 6.24
CA TRP A 150 7.74 13.81 4.91
C TRP A 150 9.14 13.19 4.86
N ALA A 151 9.98 13.46 5.87
CA ALA A 151 11.33 12.91 5.91
C ALA A 151 11.31 11.37 6.04
N ARG A 152 10.35 10.79 6.78
CA ARG A 152 10.14 9.34 6.85
C ARG A 152 9.74 8.76 5.50
N MET A 153 8.77 9.38 4.83
CA MET A 153 8.32 8.95 3.49
C MET A 153 9.44 9.04 2.45
N ASN A 154 10.20 10.14 2.45
CA ASN A 154 11.33 10.33 1.57
C ASN A 154 12.44 9.30 1.82
N SER A 155 12.69 8.97 3.09
CA SER A 155 13.64 7.92 3.45
C SER A 155 13.21 6.53 2.97
N ALA A 156 11.92 6.21 3.06
CA ALA A 156 11.36 4.94 2.56
C ALA A 156 11.49 4.81 1.04
N VAL A 157 11.20 5.89 0.30
CA VAL A 157 11.42 5.94 -1.15
C VAL A 157 12.91 5.75 -1.46
N GLN A 158 13.81 6.41 -0.72
CA GLN A 158 15.25 6.26 -0.94
C GLN A 158 15.70 4.80 -0.75
N ALA A 159 15.17 4.09 0.26
CA ALA A 159 15.50 2.68 0.49
C ALA A 159 15.11 1.78 -0.70
N VAL A 160 13.95 2.01 -1.32
CA VAL A 160 13.56 1.33 -2.56
C VAL A 160 14.55 1.63 -3.67
N ARG A 161 14.91 2.90 -3.86
CA ARG A 161 15.81 3.34 -4.94
C ARG A 161 17.22 2.76 -4.78
N ASP A 162 17.74 2.74 -3.57
CA ASP A 162 19.05 2.15 -3.26
C ASP A 162 19.05 0.65 -3.53
N ALA A 163 17.98 -0.05 -3.15
CA ALA A 163 17.82 -1.48 -3.42
C ALA A 163 17.71 -1.79 -4.92
N GLU A 164 16.95 -1.00 -5.68
CA GLU A 164 16.86 -1.13 -7.15
C GLU A 164 18.23 -0.98 -7.82
N VAL A 165 19.01 0.03 -7.43
CA VAL A 165 20.36 0.27 -7.95
C VAL A 165 21.28 -0.88 -7.58
N ALA A 166 21.31 -1.28 -6.31
CA ALA A 166 22.18 -2.34 -5.82
C ALA A 166 21.86 -3.69 -6.48
N ALA A 167 20.58 -3.98 -6.72
CA ALA A 167 20.14 -5.22 -7.35
C ALA A 167 20.25 -5.20 -8.89
N GLY A 168 20.61 -4.06 -9.48
CA GLY A 168 20.73 -3.88 -10.93
C GLY A 168 19.39 -3.96 -11.66
N ALA A 169 18.32 -3.45 -11.04
CA ALA A 169 16.97 -3.43 -11.60
C ALA A 169 16.98 -2.76 -12.99
N LYS A 170 16.23 -3.33 -13.94
CA LYS A 170 16.10 -2.78 -15.29
C LYS A 170 15.01 -1.73 -15.41
N VAL A 171 14.14 -1.68 -14.41
CA VAL A 171 13.03 -0.74 -14.31
C VAL A 171 13.12 -0.02 -12.98
N LYS A 172 12.62 1.23 -12.97
CA LYS A 172 12.41 2.00 -11.76
C LYS A 172 10.93 1.89 -11.42
N HIS A 173 10.58 1.18 -10.36
CA HIS A 173 9.18 0.94 -9.98
C HIS A 173 8.50 2.23 -9.53
N LEU A 174 7.17 2.27 -9.65
CA LEU A 174 6.36 3.28 -8.99
C LEU A 174 6.42 3.06 -7.47
N VAL A 175 6.54 4.14 -6.71
CA VAL A 175 6.46 4.12 -5.25
C VAL A 175 5.36 5.07 -4.82
N ALA A 176 4.33 4.52 -4.17
CA ALA A 176 3.22 5.25 -3.60
C ALA A 176 3.58 5.74 -2.19
N VAL A 177 3.45 7.04 -1.97
CA VAL A 177 3.61 7.68 -0.65
C VAL A 177 2.28 8.25 -0.19
N GLN A 178 1.85 7.84 0.99
CA GLN A 178 0.54 8.15 1.53
C GLN A 178 0.53 9.57 2.14
N GLY A 179 -0.64 10.18 2.25
CA GLY A 179 -0.80 11.46 2.93
C GLY A 179 -0.18 11.46 4.33
N LEU A 180 0.38 12.60 4.75
CA LEU A 180 1.27 12.69 5.92
C LEU A 180 0.56 12.60 7.28
N GLY A 181 -0.77 12.50 7.27
CA GLY A 181 -1.58 12.45 8.47
C GLY A 181 -3.07 12.33 8.18
N GLY A 182 -3.85 12.17 9.24
CA GLY A 182 -5.30 12.04 9.17
C GLY A 182 -5.76 10.76 8.49
N TRP A 183 -5.08 9.65 8.78
CA TRP A 183 -5.17 8.38 8.06
C TRP A 183 -5.02 8.58 6.55
N ALA A 184 -3.83 9.03 6.14
CA ALA A 184 -3.46 9.29 4.74
C ALA A 184 -4.28 10.38 3.99
N ARG A 185 -5.00 11.28 4.69
CA ARG A 185 -5.83 12.33 4.05
C ARG A 185 -5.07 13.60 3.65
N GLN A 186 -3.87 13.81 4.17
CA GLN A 186 -3.18 15.10 4.07
C GLN A 186 -2.06 15.10 3.02
N LEU A 187 -2.39 15.59 1.81
CA LEU A 187 -1.44 15.70 0.70
C LEU A 187 -0.79 17.09 0.56
N GLY A 188 -1.36 18.12 1.20
CA GLY A 188 -1.03 19.53 0.90
C GLY A 188 0.45 19.88 1.03
N TYR A 189 1.16 19.28 1.98
CA TYR A 189 2.59 19.53 2.18
C TYR A 189 3.45 19.13 0.97
N TYR A 190 3.05 18.08 0.24
CA TYR A 190 3.79 17.58 -0.92
C TYR A 190 3.77 18.53 -2.11
N VAL A 191 2.81 19.46 -2.18
CA VAL A 191 2.72 20.45 -3.27
C VAL A 191 3.96 21.34 -3.34
N THR A 192 4.49 21.72 -2.17
CA THR A 192 5.70 22.54 -2.06
C THR A 192 6.93 21.74 -1.66
N HIS A 193 6.75 20.50 -1.19
CA HIS A 193 7.80 19.59 -0.78
C HIS A 193 7.61 18.21 -1.44
N PRO A 194 7.77 18.09 -2.77
CA PRO A 194 7.68 16.78 -3.40
C PRO A 194 8.76 15.84 -2.84
N ILE A 195 8.55 14.53 -2.97
CA ILE A 195 9.59 13.56 -2.62
C ILE A 195 10.77 13.78 -3.55
N THR A 196 11.97 13.89 -2.98
CA THR A 196 13.20 14.16 -3.73
C THR A 196 14.09 12.93 -3.87
N ALA A 197 13.86 11.91 -3.05
CA ALA A 197 14.56 10.63 -3.11
C ALA A 197 14.52 10.01 -4.52
N GLY A 198 15.66 9.48 -4.97
CA GLY A 198 15.81 8.96 -6.33
C GLY A 198 15.55 9.99 -7.45
N GLY A 199 15.65 11.29 -7.13
CA GLY A 199 15.35 12.41 -8.02
C GLY A 199 13.86 12.70 -8.20
N GLY A 200 12.99 12.22 -7.30
CA GLY A 200 11.53 12.35 -7.41
C GLY A 200 10.91 11.53 -8.53
N ALA A 201 11.68 10.66 -9.17
CA ALA A 201 11.21 9.85 -10.29
C ALA A 201 10.26 8.75 -9.80
N ASN A 202 9.19 8.52 -10.56
CA ASN A 202 8.23 7.43 -10.36
C ASN A 202 7.66 7.39 -8.94
N VAL A 203 7.35 8.56 -8.38
CA VAL A 203 6.61 8.71 -7.13
C VAL A 203 5.17 9.08 -7.44
N VAL A 204 4.23 8.43 -6.76
CA VAL A 204 2.80 8.75 -6.79
C VAL A 204 2.32 8.99 -5.36
N TYR A 205 1.32 9.86 -5.21
CA TYR A 205 0.82 10.29 -3.92
C TYR A 205 -0.52 9.62 -3.64
N GLU A 206 -0.60 8.84 -2.58
CA GLU A 206 -1.79 8.06 -2.24
C GLU A 206 -2.62 8.77 -1.18
N ILE A 207 -3.93 8.82 -1.40
CA ILE A 207 -4.90 9.38 -0.44
C ILE A 207 -6.01 8.36 -0.16
N HIS A 208 -6.45 8.32 1.10
CA HIS A 208 -7.60 7.53 1.53
C HIS A 208 -8.79 8.47 1.75
N VAL A 209 -9.90 8.19 1.10
CA VAL A 209 -11.05 9.10 1.05
C VAL A 209 -12.27 8.39 1.60
N TYR A 210 -12.69 8.80 2.80
CA TYR A 210 -13.97 8.40 3.39
C TYR A 210 -14.79 9.64 3.75
N ASP A 211 -14.61 10.71 2.99
CA ASP A 211 -15.18 12.03 3.25
C ASP A 211 -16.33 12.32 2.25
N PRO A 212 -17.26 13.23 2.58
CA PRO A 212 -18.32 13.61 1.65
C PRO A 212 -17.75 14.34 0.42
N ALA A 213 -18.44 14.28 -0.70
CA ALA A 213 -17.97 14.86 -1.97
C ALA A 213 -17.63 16.36 -1.90
N SER A 214 -18.26 17.10 -0.98
CA SER A 214 -17.96 18.51 -0.73
C SER A 214 -16.53 18.77 -0.24
N ALA A 215 -15.81 17.76 0.25
CA ALA A 215 -14.44 17.88 0.75
C ALA A 215 -13.36 17.65 -0.32
N PHE A 216 -13.70 17.01 -1.45
CA PHE A 216 -12.72 16.52 -2.43
C PHE A 216 -11.80 17.61 -2.99
N ALA A 217 -12.36 18.80 -3.22
CA ALA A 217 -11.62 19.98 -3.70
C ALA A 217 -10.39 20.30 -2.85
N GLY A 218 -10.54 20.29 -1.52
CA GLY A 218 -9.48 20.61 -0.57
C GLY A 218 -8.58 19.43 -0.20
N MET A 219 -8.98 18.21 -0.55
CA MET A 219 -8.25 16.98 -0.22
C MET A 219 -7.30 16.54 -1.34
N PHE A 220 -7.76 16.53 -2.59
CA PHE A 220 -6.96 16.01 -3.70
C PHE A 220 -7.19 16.73 -5.04
N GLU A 221 -8.39 17.21 -5.35
CA GLU A 221 -8.67 17.74 -6.70
C GLU A 221 -7.84 18.99 -7.04
N THR A 222 -7.58 19.84 -6.05
CA THR A 222 -6.68 20.99 -6.24
C THR A 222 -5.24 20.54 -6.41
N TYR A 223 -4.82 19.52 -5.65
CA TYR A 223 -3.44 19.05 -5.64
C TYR A 223 -3.10 18.17 -6.84
N SER A 224 -4.09 17.50 -7.46
CA SER A 224 -3.90 16.67 -8.66
C SER A 224 -3.45 17.47 -9.87
N ALA A 225 -3.57 18.80 -9.85
CA ALA A 225 -3.00 19.67 -10.88
C ALA A 225 -1.47 19.64 -10.91
N THR A 226 -0.82 19.24 -9.81
CA THR A 226 0.65 19.23 -9.67
C THR A 226 1.21 17.92 -9.18
N LEU A 227 0.41 17.09 -8.49
CA LEU A 227 0.82 15.80 -7.94
C LEU A 227 0.14 14.66 -8.71
N PRO A 228 0.86 13.61 -9.12
CA PRO A 228 0.24 12.38 -9.58
C PRO A 228 -0.40 11.66 -8.38
N ILE A 229 -1.72 11.64 -8.29
CA ILE A 229 -2.47 11.12 -7.14
C ILE A 229 -3.12 9.78 -7.48
N ILE A 230 -3.06 8.83 -6.54
CA ILE A 230 -3.85 7.59 -6.54
C ILE A 230 -4.81 7.63 -5.35
N ILE A 231 -6.07 7.24 -5.57
CA ILE A 231 -6.99 6.95 -4.47
C ILE A 231 -6.73 5.49 -4.03
N GLY A 232 -6.10 5.32 -2.86
CA GLY A 232 -5.70 4.00 -2.34
C GLY A 232 -6.85 3.25 -1.70
N GLU A 233 -7.64 3.97 -0.89
CA GLU A 233 -8.78 3.42 -0.18
C GLU A 233 -9.96 4.39 -0.20
N PHE A 234 -11.15 3.83 -0.41
CA PHE A 234 -12.42 4.52 -0.25
C PHE A 234 -13.55 3.49 -0.12
N GLY A 235 -14.66 3.91 0.44
CA GLY A 235 -15.87 3.10 0.47
C GLY A 235 -16.96 3.72 1.32
N PRO A 236 -18.20 3.23 1.22
CA PRO A 236 -19.28 3.68 2.09
C PRO A 236 -18.89 3.47 3.57
N ALA A 237 -18.95 4.54 4.36
CA ALA A 237 -18.63 4.53 5.78
C ALA A 237 -19.73 5.28 6.53
N ALA A 238 -20.40 4.58 7.46
CA ALA A 238 -21.56 5.12 8.17
C ALA A 238 -21.21 6.43 8.89
N GLY A 239 -21.91 7.52 8.51
CA GLY A 239 -21.69 8.86 9.07
C GLY A 239 -20.59 9.69 8.40
N TYR A 240 -19.87 9.14 7.41
CA TYR A 240 -18.74 9.82 6.76
C TYR A 240 -18.87 9.88 5.23
N MET A 241 -19.07 8.74 4.56
CA MET A 241 -19.14 8.65 3.09
C MET A 241 -20.33 7.79 2.67
N THR A 242 -21.16 8.31 1.77
CA THR A 242 -22.26 7.55 1.17
C THR A 242 -21.84 6.88 -0.13
N THR A 243 -22.64 5.93 -0.64
CA THR A 243 -22.44 5.37 -1.99
C THR A 243 -22.50 6.43 -3.10
N ALA A 244 -23.29 7.49 -2.89
CA ALA A 244 -23.35 8.61 -3.83
C ALA A 244 -22.02 9.39 -3.85
N ASP A 245 -21.41 9.60 -2.67
CA ASP A 245 -20.08 10.20 -2.57
C ASP A 245 -19.02 9.32 -3.25
N CYS A 246 -19.09 7.99 -3.10
CA CYS A 246 -18.18 7.07 -3.80
C CYS A 246 -18.32 7.20 -5.33
N THR A 247 -19.55 7.34 -5.82
CA THR A 247 -19.81 7.54 -7.26
C THR A 247 -19.24 8.88 -7.75
N ALA A 248 -19.39 9.93 -6.95
CA ALA A 248 -18.79 11.24 -7.23
C ALA A 248 -17.25 11.18 -7.22
N LEU A 249 -16.65 10.43 -6.29
CA LEU A 249 -15.21 10.23 -6.22
C LEU A 249 -14.67 9.56 -7.48
N MET A 250 -15.29 8.46 -7.91
CA MET A 250 -14.93 7.76 -9.14
C MET A 250 -15.05 8.68 -10.37
N SER A 251 -16.16 9.42 -10.48
CA SER A 251 -16.36 10.38 -11.58
C SER A 251 -15.32 11.49 -11.58
N SER A 252 -14.91 11.97 -10.40
CA SER A 252 -13.89 13.00 -10.23
C SER A 252 -12.50 12.49 -10.62
N ALA A 253 -12.17 11.24 -10.25
CA ALA A 253 -10.92 10.59 -10.62
C ALA A 253 -10.81 10.32 -12.12
N GLU A 254 -11.90 9.91 -12.79
CA GLU A 254 -11.93 9.66 -14.24
C GLU A 254 -11.79 10.93 -15.09
N ALA A 255 -12.19 12.08 -14.55
CA ALA A 255 -12.17 13.36 -15.25
C ALA A 255 -10.79 14.06 -15.26
N ARG A 256 -9.78 13.48 -14.62
CA ARG A 256 -8.45 14.07 -14.39
C ARG A 256 -7.35 13.17 -14.92
#